data_AF-A0A090W395-F1
#
_entry.id   AF-A0A090W395-F1
#
_cell.length_a   1.000
_cell.length_b   1.000
_cell.length_c   1.000
_cell.angle_alpha   90.00
_cell.angle_beta   90.00
_cell.angle_gamma   90.00
#
_symmetry.space_group_name_H-M   'P 1'
#
loop_
_entity.id
_entity.type
_entity.pdbx_description
1 polymer ?
#
loop_
_entity_poly.entity_id
_entity_poly.type
_entity_poly.pdbx_seq_one_letter_code
_entity_poly.pdbx_strand_id
1 'polypeptide(L)'
;MKQKNLRSRIFWLIDSIKGNHLNKHLNEINTVLTNPENKTSRNIRENNLNNILQHAVNTTPYYSKYINAKSVFDFPVVKKNLIQDNFEEFRSKPFIDKKNFKSLN
;
A
#
# COMPACT_ATOMS: atom_id res chain seq x y z
N MET A 1 28.97 2.37 -15.99
CA MET A 1 27.74 3.20 -16.09
C MET A 1 26.90 2.70 -17.26
N LYS A 2 25.77 2.01 -17.01
CA LYS A 2 24.85 1.56 -18.07
C LYS A 2 24.32 2.80 -18.81
N GLN A 3 24.50 2.90 -20.13
CA GLN A 3 23.91 3.98 -20.93
C GLN A 3 22.40 4.02 -20.69
N LYS A 4 21.90 5.11 -20.09
CA LYS A 4 20.46 5.34 -19.96
C LYS A 4 19.92 5.62 -21.36
N ASN A 5 19.21 4.64 -21.93
CA ASN A 5 18.58 4.74 -23.24
C ASN A 5 17.65 5.98 -23.31
N LEU A 6 17.43 6.51 -24.52
CA LEU A 6 16.62 7.72 -24.73
C LEU A 6 15.22 7.58 -24.12
N ARG A 7 14.61 6.40 -24.26
CA ARG A 7 13.33 6.06 -23.65
C ARG A 7 13.32 6.25 -22.13
N SER A 8 14.36 5.81 -21.42
CA SER A 8 14.46 5.98 -19.97
C SER A 8 14.58 7.45 -19.57
N ARG A 9 15.33 8.26 -20.34
CA ARG A 9 15.46 9.70 -20.06
C ARG A 9 14.13 10.42 -20.26
N ILE A 10 13.43 10.14 -21.36
CA ILE A 10 12.11 10.69 -21.65
C ILE A 10 11.11 10.28 -20.55
N PHE A 11 11.14 9.02 -20.12
CA PHE A 11 10.28 8.54 -19.04
C PHE A 11 10.46 9.32 -17.74
N TRP A 12 11.71 9.49 -17.28
CA TRP A 12 11.99 10.25 -16.05
C TRP A 12 11.70 11.75 -16.19
N LEU A 13 11.90 12.32 -17.38
CA LEU A 13 11.49 13.70 -17.67
C LEU A 13 9.97 13.86 -17.53
N ILE A 14 9.18 12.94 -18.12
CA ILE A 14 7.72 12.95 -18.01
C ILE A 14 7.28 12.79 -16.55
N ASP A 15 7.86 11.86 -15.80
CA ASP A 15 7.55 11.70 -14.36
C ASP A 15 7.84 12.99 -13.58
N SER A 16 8.99 13.62 -13.87
CA SER A 16 9.40 14.86 -13.21
C SER A 16 8.42 16.01 -13.48
N ILE A 17 7.97 16.16 -14.73
CA ILE A 17 6.95 17.15 -15.12
C ILE A 17 5.60 16.85 -14.45
N LYS A 18 5.25 15.58 -14.28
CA LYS A 18 4.00 15.15 -13.63
C LYS A 18 4.04 15.20 -12.10
N GLY A 19 5.05 15.81 -11.48
CA GLY A 19 5.14 15.96 -10.02
C GLY A 19 6.06 14.94 -9.32
N ASN A 20 6.77 14.12 -10.10
CA ASN A 20 7.82 13.20 -9.67
C ASN A 20 7.32 12.09 -8.72
N HIS A 21 6.07 11.65 -8.90
CA HIS A 21 5.42 10.70 -7.99
C HIS A 21 6.13 9.35 -7.97
N LEU A 22 6.43 8.77 -9.14
CA LEU A 22 7.04 7.44 -9.20
C LEU A 22 8.45 7.46 -8.62
N ASN A 23 9.26 8.45 -9.01
CA ASN A 23 10.61 8.60 -8.51
C ASN A 23 10.62 8.83 -6.98
N LYS A 24 9.67 9.60 -6.43
CA LYS A 24 9.51 9.77 -4.97
C LYS A 24 9.25 8.44 -4.28
N HIS A 25 8.28 7.66 -4.76
CA HIS A 25 8.00 6.33 -4.18
C HIS A 25 9.19 5.38 -4.28
N LEU A 26 9.91 5.38 -5.41
CA LEU A 26 11.11 4.57 -5.56
C LEU A 26 12.22 4.99 -4.58
N ASN A 27 12.43 6.28 -4.41
CA ASN A 27 13.42 6.79 -3.45
C ASN A 27 13.02 6.48 -2.00
N GLU A 28 11.73 6.55 -1.67
CA GLU A 28 11.22 6.16 -0.36
C GLU A 28 11.48 4.67 -0.09
N ILE A 29 11.11 3.79 -1.03
CA ILE A 29 11.37 2.34 -0.94
C ILE A 29 12.87 2.08 -0.78
N ASN A 30 13.70 2.70 -1.62
CA ASN A 30 15.16 2.58 -1.53
C ASN A 30 15.69 3.03 -0.16
N THR A 31 15.16 4.14 0.39
CA THR A 31 15.56 4.65 1.71
C THR A 31 15.24 3.64 2.81
N VAL A 32 14.03 3.09 2.79
CA VAL A 32 13.56 2.10 3.77
C VAL A 32 14.37 0.80 3.69
N LEU A 33 14.68 0.32 2.49
CA LEU A 33 15.41 -0.93 2.28
C LEU A 33 16.91 -0.82 2.56
N THR A 34 17.53 0.32 2.22
CA THR A 34 18.97 0.49 2.39
C THR A 34 19.38 0.65 3.85
N ASN A 35 18.57 1.37 4.64
CA ASN A 35 18.86 1.65 6.04
C ASN A 35 17.63 1.38 6.92
N PRO A 36 17.27 0.12 7.15
CA PRO A 36 16.00 -0.23 7.80
C PRO A 36 15.90 0.28 9.24
N GLU A 37 17.01 0.32 9.99
CA GLU A 37 17.02 0.71 11.40
C GLU A 37 17.10 2.23 11.63
N ASN A 38 17.30 3.01 10.57
CA ASN A 38 17.30 4.47 10.67
C ASN A 38 15.92 4.97 11.11
N LYS A 39 15.89 5.99 11.98
CA LYS A 39 14.69 6.71 12.42
C LYS A 39 13.77 7.10 11.26
N THR A 40 14.33 7.61 10.15
CA THR A 40 13.53 7.99 8.97
C THR A 40 12.81 6.78 8.37
N SER A 41 13.51 5.67 8.18
CA SER A 41 12.94 4.44 7.62
C SER A 41 11.87 3.84 8.54
N ARG A 42 12.09 3.87 9.85
CA ARG A 42 11.11 3.47 10.86
C ARG A 42 9.83 4.31 10.76
N ASN A 43 9.97 5.64 10.77
CA ASN A 43 8.83 6.56 10.65
C ASN A 43 8.04 6.35 9.35
N ILE A 44 8.72 6.15 8.21
CA ILE A 44 8.07 5.87 6.93
C ILE A 44 7.24 4.58 7.01
N ARG A 45 7.82 3.50 7.55
CA ARG A 45 7.10 2.22 7.70
C ARG A 45 5.91 2.34 8.64
N GLU A 46 6.08 3.01 9.77
CA GLU A 46 4.99 3.24 10.74
C GLU A 46 3.85 4.06 10.12
N ASN A 47 4.17 5.14 9.40
CA ASN A 47 3.17 5.96 8.72
C ASN A 47 2.43 5.16 7.64
N ASN A 48 3.16 4.42 6.81
CA ASN A 48 2.56 3.60 5.75
C ASN A 48 1.69 2.48 6.32
N LEU A 49 2.13 1.83 7.40
CA LEU A 49 1.33 0.84 8.11
C LEU A 49 0.05 1.46 8.66
N ASN A 50 0.15 2.59 9.35
CA ASN A 50 -1.02 3.30 9.88
C ASN A 50 -2.00 3.70 8.78
N ASN A 51 -1.52 4.18 7.63
CA ASN A 51 -2.38 4.51 6.49
C ASN A 51 -3.16 3.29 5.98
N ILE A 52 -2.52 2.11 5.91
CA ILE A 52 -3.19 0.86 5.51
C ILE A 52 -4.23 0.45 6.55
N LEU A 53 -3.88 0.46 7.83
CA LEU A 53 -4.80 0.10 8.91
C LEU A 53 -6.01 1.04 8.95
N GLN A 54 -5.77 2.35 8.86
CA GLN A 54 -6.83 3.36 8.80
C GLN A 54 -7.71 3.19 7.56
N HIS A 55 -7.13 2.89 6.40
CA HIS A 55 -7.92 2.58 5.22
C HIS A 55 -8.79 1.32 5.44
N ALA A 56 -8.22 0.26 6.02
CA ALA A 56 -8.93 -1.00 6.26
C ALA A 56 -10.14 -0.81 7.18
N VAL A 57 -9.96 -0.17 8.33
CA VAL A 57 -11.06 0.05 9.30
C VAL A 57 -12.15 0.97 8.74
N ASN A 58 -11.79 1.95 7.91
CA ASN A 58 -12.76 2.91 7.38
C ASN A 58 -13.52 2.39 6.16
N THR A 59 -12.93 1.47 5.38
CA THR A 59 -13.50 1.07 4.09
C THR A 59 -13.95 -0.38 4.02
N THR A 60 -13.43 -1.26 4.90
CA THR A 60 -13.72 -2.70 4.88
C THR A 60 -14.60 -3.07 6.09
N PRO A 61 -15.87 -3.47 5.88
CA PRO A 61 -16.83 -3.73 6.96
C PRO A 61 -16.27 -4.62 8.09
N TYR A 62 -15.60 -5.72 7.74
CA TYR A 62 -15.04 -6.67 8.69
C TYR A 62 -14.07 -6.01 9.69
N TYR A 63 -13.30 -5.03 9.23
CA TYR A 63 -12.30 -4.35 10.04
C TYR A 63 -12.83 -3.11 10.78
N SER A 64 -14.05 -2.66 10.52
CA SER A 64 -14.60 -1.42 11.11
C SER A 64 -14.62 -1.41 12.64
N LYS A 65 -14.79 -2.58 13.27
CA LYS A 65 -14.76 -2.75 14.73
C LYS A 65 -13.38 -2.49 15.36
N TYR A 66 -12.32 -2.37 14.57
CA TYR A 66 -10.96 -2.07 15.02
C TYR A 66 -10.57 -0.59 14.85
N ILE A 67 -11.53 0.33 14.71
CA ILE A 67 -11.28 1.77 14.51
C ILE A 67 -10.37 2.40 15.60
N ASN A 68 -10.41 1.84 16.81
CA ASN A 68 -9.61 2.30 17.96
C ASN A 68 -8.34 1.47 18.19
N ALA A 69 -7.98 0.59 17.24
CA ALA A 69 -6.72 -0.16 17.30
C ALA A 69 -5.53 0.80 17.30
N LYS A 70 -4.57 0.53 18.19
CA LYS A 70 -3.33 1.30 18.34
C LYS A 70 -2.17 0.67 17.57
N SER A 71 -2.30 -0.62 17.24
CA SER A 71 -1.26 -1.39 16.55
C SER A 71 -1.86 -2.43 15.62
N VAL A 72 -1.05 -2.90 14.68
CA VAL A 72 -1.38 -4.07 13.84
C VAL A 72 -1.65 -5.33 14.68
N PHE A 73 -1.07 -5.42 15.87
CA PHE A 73 -1.28 -6.56 16.78
C PHE A 73 -2.67 -6.59 17.41
N ASP A 74 -3.43 -5.50 17.35
CA ASP A 74 -4.82 -5.46 17.82
C ASP A 74 -5.80 -6.08 16.80
N PHE A 75 -5.33 -6.37 15.58
CA PHE A 75 -6.11 -7.00 14.53
C PHE A 75 -6.05 -8.53 14.63
N PRO A 76 -7.12 -9.24 14.21
CA PRO A 76 -7.17 -10.69 14.31
C PRO A 76 -6.27 -11.33 13.25
N VAL A 77 -5.72 -12.50 13.58
CA VAL A 77 -5.13 -13.38 12.58
C VAL A 77 -6.27 -14.02 11.77
N VAL A 78 -6.40 -13.63 10.51
CA VAL A 78 -7.48 -14.08 9.63
C VAL A 78 -7.11 -15.39 8.93
N LYS A 79 -8.04 -16.36 8.94
CA LYS A 79 -7.93 -17.61 8.19
C LYS A 79 -8.71 -17.53 6.87
N LYS A 80 -8.34 -18.37 5.90
CA LYS A 80 -8.97 -18.39 4.57
C LYS A 80 -10.49 -18.65 4.63
N ASN A 81 -10.93 -19.62 5.43
CA ASN A 81 -12.35 -19.96 5.59
C ASN A 81 -13.16 -18.76 6.10
N LEU A 82 -12.63 -18.01 7.06
CA LEU A 82 -13.28 -16.80 7.58
C LEU A 82 -13.55 -15.77 6.48
N ILE A 83 -12.62 -15.61 5.54
CA ILE A 83 -12.80 -14.73 4.39
C ILE A 83 -13.87 -15.28 3.44
N GLN A 84 -13.89 -16.59 3.18
CA GLN A 84 -14.88 -17.20 2.30
C GLN A 84 -16.29 -17.10 2.86
N ASP A 85 -16.44 -17.38 4.16
CA ASP A 85 -17.73 -17.37 4.87
C ASP A 85 -18.29 -15.95 5.03
N ASN A 86 -17.43 -14.93 5.04
CA ASN A 86 -17.81 -13.52 5.23
C ASN A 86 -17.34 -12.64 4.06
N PHE A 87 -17.35 -13.18 2.83
CA PHE A 87 -16.70 -12.56 1.68
C PHE A 87 -17.09 -11.09 1.45
N GLU A 88 -18.39 -10.78 1.54
CA GLU A 88 -18.88 -9.41 1.35
C GLU A 88 -18.35 -8.44 2.42
N GLU A 89 -18.12 -8.88 3.65
CA GLU A 89 -17.58 -8.02 4.72
C GLU A 89 -16.09 -7.72 4.53
N PHE A 90 -15.36 -8.57 3.81
CA PHE A 90 -13.95 -8.37 3.50
C PHE A 90 -13.72 -7.49 2.26
N ARG A 91 -14.79 -7.02 1.61
CA ARG A 91 -14.69 -6.12 0.45
C ARG A 91 -14.60 -4.66 0.91
N SER A 92 -13.59 -3.95 0.41
CA SER A 92 -13.49 -2.50 0.60
C SER A 92 -14.58 -1.79 -0.21
N LYS A 93 -15.48 -1.08 0.48
CA LYS A 93 -16.66 -0.42 -0.12
C LYS A 93 -16.34 0.43 -1.36
N PRO A 94 -15.27 1.26 -1.39
CA PRO A 94 -14.90 2.05 -2.56
C PRO A 94 -14.52 1.25 -3.81
N PHE A 95 -14.39 -0.09 -3.71
CA PHE A 95 -13.94 -0.97 -4.78
C PHE A 95 -14.96 -2.06 -5.16
N ILE A 96 -16.16 -2.06 -4.56
CA ILE A 96 -17.19 -3.06 -4.84
C ILE A 96 -17.57 -3.06 -6.33
N ASP A 97 -17.82 -1.87 -6.90
CA ASP A 97 -18.26 -1.71 -8.30
C ASP A 97 -17.15 -1.25 -9.24
N LYS A 98 -15.91 -1.19 -8.76
CA LYS A 98 -14.76 -0.83 -9.61
C LYS A 98 -14.32 -2.03 -10.44
N LYS A 99 -13.79 -1.74 -11.63
CA LYS A 99 -13.22 -2.76 -12.51
C LYS A 99 -12.10 -3.50 -11.78
N ASN A 100 -12.39 -4.71 -11.32
CA ASN A 100 -11.39 -5.60 -10.78
C ASN A 100 -10.65 -6.26 -11.95
N PHE A 101 -9.32 -6.20 -11.93
CA PHE A 101 -8.52 -6.94 -12.89
C PHE A 101 -8.67 -8.43 -12.56
N LYS A 102 -9.44 -9.17 -13.37
CA LYS A 102 -9.43 -10.63 -13.29
C LYS A 102 -8.01 -11.10 -13.57
N SER A 103 -7.47 -11.95 -12.70
CA SER A 103 -6.25 -12.70 -13.03
C SER A 103 -6.54 -13.50 -14.30
N LEU A 104 -5.71 -13.32 -15.33
CA LEU A 104 -5.76 -14.14 -16.53
C LEU A 104 -5.39 -15.56 -16.10
N ASN A 105 -6.40 -16.42 -15.94
CA ASN A 105 -6.23 -17.86 -15.88
C ASN A 105 -6.16 -18.41 -17.31
#